data_AF-A0A2M7KN61-F1
#
_entry.id   AF-A0A2M7KN61-F1
#
_cell.length_a   1.000
_cell.length_b   1.000
_cell.length_c   1.000
_cell.angle_alpha   90.00
_cell.angle_beta   90.00
_cell.angle_gamma   90.00
#
_symmetry.space_group_name_H-M   'P 1'
#
loop_
_entity.id
_entity.type
_entity.pdbx_description
1 polymer ?
#
loop_
_entity_poly.entity_id
_entity_poly.type
_entity_poly.pdbx_seq_one_letter_code
_entity_poly.pdbx_strand_id
1 'polypeptide(L)'
;MARANITEATDVLDRMVAHWRERMGESFAVGDRKLADLAALRDQIAAAVQEYDTALEVANEKKAARDALLKQADAERANYRRQVAIAKGTRSSEYRTIPEPAKPKPRSKGSPPTA
;
A
#
# COMPACT_ATOMS: atom_id res chain seq x y z
N MET A 1 -33.01 28.18 30.44
CA MET A 1 -32.28 29.45 30.28
C MET A 1 -30.86 29.30 29.73
N ALA A 2 -30.22 28.12 29.68
CA ALA A 2 -28.82 27.99 29.24
C ALA A 2 -28.54 28.17 27.73
N ARG A 3 -29.52 27.88 26.85
CA ARG A 3 -29.37 28.04 25.39
C ARG A 3 -29.25 29.51 24.94
N ALA A 4 -29.92 30.44 25.63
CA ALA A 4 -29.87 31.86 25.31
C ALA A 4 -28.47 32.45 25.51
N ASN A 5 -27.77 32.04 26.59
CA ASN A 5 -26.41 32.50 26.87
C ASN A 5 -25.36 31.97 25.89
N ILE A 6 -25.57 30.79 25.30
CA ILE A 6 -24.64 30.24 24.29
C ILE A 6 -24.79 31.00 22.99
N THR A 7 -26.02 31.25 22.54
CA THR A 7 -26.28 32.03 21.32
C THR A 7 -25.74 33.46 21.44
N GLU A 8 -25.97 34.12 22.58
CA GLU A 8 -25.48 35.49 22.81
C GLU A 8 -23.95 35.55 22.90
N ALA A 9 -23.30 34.53 23.49
CA ALA A 9 -21.85 34.41 23.50
C ALA A 9 -21.28 34.16 22.10
N THR A 10 -21.95 33.34 21.27
CA THR A 10 -21.58 33.12 19.87
C THR A 10 -21.70 34.41 19.05
N ASP A 11 -22.78 35.17 19.22
CA ASP A 11 -23.00 36.44 18.52
C ASP A 11 -21.93 37.49 18.88
N VAL A 12 -21.53 37.57 20.15
CA VAL A 12 -20.46 38.48 20.59
C VAL A 12 -19.11 38.06 20.01
N LEU A 13 -18.81 36.76 20.00
CA LEU A 13 -17.62 36.21 19.36
C LEU A 13 -17.58 36.52 17.87
N ASP A 14 -18.68 36.31 17.15
CA ASP A 14 -18.77 36.57 15.71
C ASP A 14 -18.55 38.05 15.38
N ARG A 15 -19.08 38.97 16.19
CA ARG A 15 -18.84 40.42 16.04
C ARG A 15 -17.38 40.80 16.31
N MET A 16 -16.76 40.22 17.33
CA MET A 16 -15.34 40.45 17.62
C MET A 16 -14.45 39.92 16.49
N VAL A 17 -14.74 38.71 15.99
CA VAL A 17 -14.03 38.13 14.85
C VAL A 17 -14.20 39.00 13.61
N ALA A 18 -15.40 39.50 13.30
CA ALA A 18 -15.63 40.40 12.18
C ALA A 18 -14.83 41.70 12.29
N HIS A 19 -14.83 42.35 13.46
CA HIS A 19 -14.04 43.55 13.72
C HIS A 19 -12.54 43.29 13.55
N TRP A 20 -12.02 42.18 14.08
CA TRP A 20 -10.61 41.81 13.92
C TRP A 20 -10.26 41.41 12.48
N ARG A 21 -11.18 40.80 11.74
CA ARG A 21 -11.02 40.47 10.33
C ARG A 21 -10.95 41.71 9.45
N GLU A 22 -11.72 42.75 9.76
CA GLU A 22 -11.61 44.05 9.08
C GLU A 22 -10.25 44.72 9.37
N ARG A 23 -9.80 44.64 10.62
CA ARG A 23 -8.54 45.28 11.08
C ARG A 23 -7.26 44.53 10.69
N MET A 24 -7.33 43.20 10.56
CA MET A 24 -6.21 42.29 10.25
C MET A 24 -6.48 41.47 8.98
N GLY A 25 -7.23 42.03 8.03
CA GLY A 25 -7.79 41.30 6.88
C GLY A 25 -6.78 40.53 6.04
N GLU A 26 -5.56 41.06 5.88
CA GLU A 26 -4.48 40.36 5.17
C GLU A 26 -4.00 39.11 5.93
N SER A 27 -3.89 39.17 7.27
CA SER A 27 -3.48 38.02 8.09
C SER A 27 -4.54 36.92 8.11
N PHE A 28 -5.83 37.29 8.22
CA PHE A 28 -6.93 36.33 8.13
C PHE A 28 -7.04 35.72 6.73
N ALA A 29 -6.91 36.52 5.67
CA ALA A 29 -6.93 36.02 4.29
C ALA A 29 -5.77 35.05 4.00
N VAL A 30 -4.57 35.34 4.50
CA VAL A 30 -3.41 34.42 4.40
C VAL A 30 -3.66 33.14 5.22
N GLY A 31 -4.25 33.25 6.40
CA GLY A 31 -4.63 32.11 7.23
C GLY A 31 -5.65 31.20 6.54
N ASP A 32 -6.74 31.78 6.03
CA ASP A 32 -7.80 31.08 5.29
C ASP A 32 -7.26 30.39 4.04
N ARG A 33 -6.39 31.08 3.28
CA ARG A 33 -5.74 30.50 2.10
C ARG A 33 -4.82 29.33 2.46
N LYS A 34 -3.99 29.48 3.51
CA LYS A 34 -3.13 28.38 3.99
C LYS A 34 -3.95 27.17 4.45
N LEU A 35 -5.08 27.38 5.12
CA LEU A 35 -5.98 26.30 5.50
C LEU A 35 -6.60 25.60 4.28
N ALA A 36 -7.02 26.37 3.27
CA ALA A 36 -7.51 25.81 2.02
C ALA A 36 -6.43 25.00 1.28
N ASP A 37 -5.20 25.51 1.20
CA ASP A 37 -4.07 24.81 0.59
C ASP A 37 -3.73 23.51 1.35
N LEU A 38 -3.78 23.53 2.69
CA LEU A 38 -3.59 22.34 3.52
C LEU A 38 -4.72 21.32 3.32
N ALA A 39 -5.97 21.76 3.19
CA ALA A 39 -7.09 20.87 2.88
C ALA A 39 -6.91 20.22 1.50
N ALA A 40 -6.50 20.99 0.50
CA ALA A 40 -6.21 20.47 -0.84
C ALA A 40 -5.06 19.44 -0.82
N LEU A 41 -3.97 19.73 -0.09
CA LEU A 41 -2.86 18.79 0.09
C LEU A 41 -3.30 17.51 0.81
N ARG A 42 -4.13 17.62 1.85
CA ARG A 42 -4.69 16.46 2.55
C ARG A 42 -5.48 15.57 1.59
N ASP A 43 -6.32 16.17 0.76
CA ASP A 43 -7.16 15.42 -0.19
C ASP A 43 -6.31 14.78 -1.30
N GLN A 44 -5.24 15.45 -1.77
CA GLN A 44 -4.26 14.86 -2.68
C GLN A 44 -3.51 13.68 -2.06
N ILE A 45 -3.09 13.78 -0.80
CA ILE A 45 -2.44 12.69 -0.07
C ILE A 45 -3.40 11.50 0.05
N ALA A 46 -4.67 11.76 0.39
CA ALA A 46 -5.67 10.70 0.50
C ALA A 46 -5.86 9.95 -0.84
N ALA A 47 -5.93 10.68 -1.96
CA ALA A 47 -5.99 10.08 -3.29
C ALA A 47 -4.73 9.25 -3.60
N ALA A 48 -3.54 9.79 -3.32
CA ALA A 48 -2.27 9.09 -3.56
C ALA A 48 -2.14 7.80 -2.72
N VAL A 49 -2.64 7.79 -1.48
CA VAL A 49 -2.68 6.59 -0.64
C VAL A 49 -3.59 5.52 -1.25
N GLN A 50 -4.77 5.90 -1.74
CA GLN A 50 -5.69 4.96 -2.40
C GLN A 50 -5.10 4.36 -3.68
N GLU A 51 -4.40 5.17 -4.48
CA GLU A 51 -3.69 4.70 -5.67
C GLU A 51 -2.56 3.72 -5.30
N TYR A 52 -1.80 4.01 -4.25
CA TYR A 52 -0.76 3.13 -3.74
C TYR A 52 -1.32 1.78 -3.26
N ASP A 53 -2.40 1.79 -2.49
CA ASP A 53 -3.03 0.56 -1.99
C ASP A 53 -3.53 -0.32 -3.14
N THR A 54 -4.14 0.30 -4.16
CA THR A 54 -4.59 -0.40 -5.38
C THR A 54 -3.40 -1.01 -6.13
N ALA A 55 -2.31 -0.26 -6.29
CA ALA A 55 -1.10 -0.77 -6.94
C ALA A 55 -0.46 -1.91 -6.16
N LEU A 56 -0.51 -1.86 -4.82
CA LEU A 56 0.00 -2.90 -3.94
C LEU A 56 -0.82 -4.20 -4.07
N GLU A 57 -2.14 -4.10 -4.16
CA GLU A 57 -3.02 -5.25 -4.40
C GLU A 57 -2.67 -5.94 -5.72
N VAL A 58 -2.59 -5.18 -6.81
CA VAL A 58 -2.21 -5.70 -8.14
C VAL A 58 -0.81 -6.34 -8.12
N ALA A 59 0.14 -5.74 -7.39
CA ALA A 59 1.48 -6.30 -7.25
C ALA A 59 1.47 -7.64 -6.49
N ASN A 60 0.64 -7.77 -5.46
CA ASN A 60 0.47 -9.01 -4.71
C ASN A 60 -0.20 -10.11 -5.55
N GLU A 61 -1.21 -9.77 -6.36
CA GLU A 61 -1.83 -10.70 -7.29
C GLU A 61 -0.83 -11.22 -8.34
N LYS A 62 -0.06 -10.32 -8.96
CA LYS A 62 0.99 -10.70 -9.92
C LYS A 62 2.05 -11.58 -9.28
N LYS A 63 2.43 -11.28 -8.04
CA LYS A 63 3.38 -12.09 -7.26
C LYS A 63 2.82 -13.49 -7.01
N ALA A 64 1.55 -13.59 -6.59
CA ALA A 64 0.88 -14.87 -6.36
C ALA A 64 0.76 -15.69 -7.65
N ALA A 65 0.39 -15.06 -8.77
CA ALA A 65 0.32 -15.69 -10.09
C ALA A 65 1.69 -16.22 -10.54
N ARG A 66 2.75 -15.41 -10.40
CA ARG A 66 4.13 -15.84 -10.67
C ARG A 66 4.52 -17.05 -9.81
N ASP A 67 4.23 -17.00 -8.51
CA ASP A 67 4.59 -18.07 -7.58
C ASP A 67 3.82 -19.37 -7.90
N ALA A 68 2.57 -19.27 -8.36
CA ALA A 68 1.78 -20.41 -8.84
C ALA A 68 2.38 -21.02 -10.12
N LEU A 69 2.77 -20.19 -11.10
CA LEU A 69 3.43 -20.65 -12.33
C LEU A 69 4.78 -21.31 -12.05
N LEU A 70 5.58 -20.75 -11.13
CA LEU A 70 6.84 -21.38 -10.71
C LEU A 70 6.60 -22.75 -10.09
N LYS A 71 5.59 -22.88 -9.21
CA LYS A 71 5.22 -24.17 -8.60
C LYS A 71 4.76 -25.19 -9.66
N GLN A 72 3.99 -24.75 -10.65
CA GLN A 72 3.55 -25.61 -11.74
C GLN A 72 4.76 -26.08 -12.59
N ALA A 73 5.63 -25.16 -12.98
CA ALA A 73 6.84 -25.47 -13.75
C ALA A 73 7.75 -26.46 -13.01
N ASP A 74 7.93 -26.29 -11.70
CA ASP A 74 8.69 -27.24 -10.87
C ASP A 74 8.04 -28.62 -10.82
N ALA A 75 6.71 -28.69 -10.72
CA ALA A 75 5.98 -29.96 -10.72
C ALA A 75 6.08 -30.67 -12.07
N GLU A 76 5.90 -29.96 -13.18
CA GLU A 76 6.03 -30.48 -14.54
C GLU A 76 7.46 -30.99 -14.79
N ARG A 77 8.46 -30.23 -14.37
CA ARG A 77 9.88 -30.61 -14.47
C ARG A 77 10.21 -31.85 -13.64
N ALA A 78 9.68 -31.96 -12.42
CA ALA A 78 9.82 -33.16 -11.60
C ALA A 78 9.14 -34.37 -12.24
N ASN A 79 7.98 -34.19 -12.88
CA ASN A 79 7.30 -35.25 -13.63
C ASN A 79 8.13 -35.69 -14.83
N TYR A 80 8.62 -34.76 -15.63
CA TYR A 80 9.48 -35.05 -16.77
C TYR A 80 10.76 -35.79 -16.35
N ARG A 81 11.43 -35.33 -15.30
CA ARG A 81 12.61 -36.01 -14.73
C ARG A 81 12.32 -37.45 -14.34
N ARG A 82 11.17 -37.70 -13.70
CA ARG A 82 10.73 -39.07 -13.33
C ARG A 82 10.47 -39.93 -14.56
N GLN A 83 9.81 -39.40 -15.59
CA GLN A 83 9.55 -40.15 -16.83
C GLN A 83 10.85 -40.55 -17.53
N VAL A 84 11.81 -39.63 -17.63
CA VAL A 84 13.13 -39.91 -18.23
C VAL A 84 13.91 -40.94 -17.41
N ALA A 85 13.83 -40.89 -16.07
CA ALA A 85 14.43 -41.92 -15.23
C ALA A 85 13.86 -43.32 -15.50
N ILE A 86 12.54 -43.42 -15.66
CA ILE A 86 11.86 -44.69 -15.94
C ILE A 86 12.22 -45.20 -17.35
N ALA A 87 12.18 -44.32 -18.35
CA ALA A 87 12.36 -44.71 -19.75
C ALA A 87 13.83 -44.96 -20.13
N LYS A 88 14.77 -44.18 -19.59
CA LYS A 88 16.17 -44.16 -20.03
C LYS A 88 17.17 -44.42 -18.91
N GLY A 89 16.71 -44.54 -17.67
CA GLY A 89 17.55 -44.72 -16.50
C GLY A 89 18.20 -43.43 -16.02
N THR A 90 18.52 -43.40 -14.72
CA THR A 90 19.13 -42.24 -14.03
C THR A 90 20.59 -41.96 -14.45
N ARG A 91 21.22 -42.88 -15.18
CA ARG A 91 22.57 -42.71 -15.74
C ARG A 91 22.57 -42.11 -17.15
N SER A 92 21.41 -41.96 -17.79
CA SER A 92 21.31 -41.37 -19.12
C SER A 92 21.78 -39.91 -19.13
N SER A 93 22.36 -39.49 -20.26
CA SER A 93 22.77 -38.10 -20.46
C SER A 93 21.59 -37.15 -20.33
N GLU A 94 20.43 -37.49 -20.89
CA GLU A 94 19.19 -36.71 -20.75
C GLU A 94 18.73 -36.55 -19.30
N TYR A 95 18.77 -37.60 -18.49
CA TYR A 95 18.38 -37.47 -17.08
C TYR A 95 19.29 -36.49 -16.33
N ARG A 96 20.60 -36.52 -16.63
CA ARG A 96 21.59 -35.67 -15.95
C ARG A 96 21.50 -34.20 -16.34
N THR A 97 21.00 -33.87 -17.54
CA THR A 97 20.86 -32.46 -17.98
C THR A 97 19.58 -31.81 -17.47
N ILE A 98 18.57 -32.59 -17.10
CA ILE A 98 17.38 -32.05 -16.42
C ILE A 98 17.85 -31.52 -15.06
N PRO A 99 17.62 -30.24 -14.71
CA PRO A 99 18.06 -29.77 -13.42
C PRO A 99 17.20 -30.39 -12.30
N GLU A 100 17.65 -30.31 -11.04
CA GLU A 100 16.84 -30.74 -9.89
C GLU A 100 15.81 -29.68 -9.47
N PRO A 101 14.62 -30.08 -9.03
CA PRO A 101 13.63 -29.13 -8.52
C PRO A 101 14.23 -28.32 -7.37
N ALA A 102 13.92 -27.03 -7.31
CA ALA A 102 14.46 -26.16 -6.29
C ALA A 102 14.02 -26.65 -4.89
N LYS A 103 14.97 -26.83 -3.97
CA LYS A 103 14.64 -27.09 -2.57
C LYS A 103 13.93 -25.85 -2.00
N PRO A 104 12.85 -26.00 -1.22
CA PRO A 104 12.21 -24.84 -0.60
C PRO A 104 13.25 -24.09 0.24
N LYS A 105 13.53 -22.84 -0.12
CA LYS A 105 14.36 -21.97 0.72
C LYS A 105 13.62 -21.76 2.04
N PRO A 106 14.28 -21.90 3.21
CA PRO A 106 13.64 -21.57 4.47
C PRO A 106 13.18 -20.11 4.40
N ARG A 107 11.90 -19.86 4.72
CA ARG A 107 11.36 -18.49 4.85
C ARG A 107 12.26 -17.77 5.84
N SER A 108 13.01 -16.75 5.41
CA SER A 108 13.70 -15.89 6.36
C SER A 108 12.61 -15.27 7.23
N LYS A 109 12.58 -15.64 8.52
CA LYS A 109 11.76 -14.94 9.49
C LYS A 109 12.26 -13.51 9.47
N GLY A 110 11.49 -12.60 8.86
CA GLY A 110 11.78 -11.18 8.91
C GLY A 110 11.89 -10.80 10.37
N SER A 111 13.01 -10.19 10.75
CA SER A 111 13.16 -9.59 12.07
C SER A 111 11.99 -8.63 12.30
N PRO A 112 11.39 -8.60 13.51
CA PRO A 112 10.35 -7.62 13.81
C PRO A 112 10.90 -6.19 13.62
N PRO A 113 10.08 -5.24 13.16
CA PRO A 113 10.49 -3.84 13.17
C PRO A 113 10.75 -3.44 14.62
N THR A 114 11.95 -2.92 14.88
CA THR A 114 12.26 -2.28 16.16
C THR A 114 11.37 -1.03 16.26
N ALA A 115 10.40 -1.07 17.16
CA ALA A 115 9.63 0.09 17.59
C ALA A 115 10.45 0.93 18.56
#